data_AF-A0A7G9RS93-F1
#
_entry.id   AF-A0A7G9RS93-F1
#
_cell.length_a   1.000
_cell.length_b   1.000
_cell.length_c   1.000
_cell.angle_alpha   90.00
_cell.angle_beta   90.00
_cell.angle_gamma   90.00
#
_symmetry.space_group_name_H-M   'P 1'
#
loop_
_entity.id
_entity.type
_entity.pdbx_description
1 polymer ?
#
loop_
_entity_poly.entity_id
_entity_poly.type
_entity_poly.pdbx_seq_one_letter_code
_entity_poly.pdbx_strand_id
1 'polypeptide(L)'
;MTRYRRRNENAATWFGWTAASVVFALAAYGIYYQFVVHAVNKMSQDLIESSSNASQKALARSRELQLEQQRQREEKEAKEAAAVEAQLRIQRLVQAKLQQKEKAWEAYYKPTRKCIEDPITTECANAHIRARNAFEASYKDPD
;
A
#
# COMPACT_ATOMS: atom_id res chain seq x y z
N MET A 1 -86.97 -45.37 -20.24
CA MET A 1 -85.49 -45.29 -20.17
C MET A 1 -84.93 -44.19 -21.08
N THR A 2 -85.22 -42.90 -20.84
CA THR A 2 -84.79 -41.81 -21.75
C THR A 2 -84.20 -40.57 -21.05
N ARG A 3 -84.19 -40.51 -19.72
CA ARG A 3 -83.66 -39.35 -18.97
C ARG A 3 -82.13 -39.35 -18.77
N TYR A 4 -81.43 -40.45 -19.03
CA TYR A 4 -79.98 -40.53 -18.84
C TYR A 4 -79.16 -39.93 -20.00
N ARG A 5 -79.71 -39.86 -21.21
CA ARG A 5 -78.96 -39.46 -22.42
C ARG A 5 -78.71 -37.94 -22.49
N ARG A 6 -79.69 -37.12 -22.09
CA ARG A 6 -79.63 -35.65 -22.19
C ARG A 6 -78.70 -34.99 -21.15
N ARG A 7 -78.36 -35.70 -20.05
CA ARG A 7 -77.43 -35.19 -19.02
C ARG A 7 -75.95 -35.34 -19.42
N ASN A 8 -75.64 -36.33 -20.27
CA ASN A 8 -74.26 -36.60 -20.73
C ASN A 8 -73.78 -35.60 -21.80
N GLU A 9 -74.67 -35.04 -22.61
CA GLU A 9 -74.32 -34.05 -23.65
C GLU A 9 -73.87 -32.71 -23.03
N ASN A 10 -74.47 -32.31 -21.91
CA ASN A 10 -74.07 -31.12 -21.16
C ASN A 10 -72.76 -31.32 -20.38
N ALA A 11 -72.48 -32.56 -19.93
CA ALA A 11 -71.23 -32.89 -19.26
C ALA A 11 -70.05 -32.88 -20.25
N ALA A 12 -70.22 -33.49 -21.44
CA ALA A 12 -69.19 -33.54 -22.46
C ALA A 12 -68.80 -32.16 -22.99
N THR A 13 -69.77 -31.25 -23.15
CA THR A 13 -69.49 -29.85 -23.54
C THR A 13 -68.77 -29.08 -22.44
N TRP A 14 -69.18 -29.24 -21.16
CA TRP A 14 -68.51 -28.59 -20.03
C TRP A 14 -67.04 -29.01 -19.86
N PHE A 15 -66.72 -30.31 -19.99
CA PHE A 15 -65.34 -30.79 -19.96
C PHE A 15 -64.52 -30.32 -21.18
N GLY A 16 -65.13 -30.12 -22.35
CA GLY A 16 -64.46 -29.56 -23.52
C GLY A 16 -64.00 -28.11 -23.31
N TRP A 17 -64.84 -27.28 -22.70
CA TRP A 17 -64.50 -25.88 -22.42
C TRP A 17 -63.42 -25.73 -21.34
N THR A 18 -63.43 -26.56 -20.30
CA THR A 18 -62.38 -26.53 -19.28
C THR A 18 -61.03 -26.97 -19.85
N ALA A 19 -61.00 -28.05 -20.63
CA ALA A 19 -59.79 -28.49 -21.31
C ALA A 19 -59.23 -27.40 -22.25
N ALA A 20 -60.09 -26.74 -23.03
CA ALA A 20 -59.68 -25.64 -23.91
C ALA A 20 -59.09 -24.44 -23.13
N SER A 21 -59.67 -24.09 -21.98
CA SER A 21 -59.17 -22.99 -21.14
C SER A 21 -57.78 -23.28 -20.55
N VAL A 22 -57.53 -24.53 -20.15
CA VAL A 22 -56.23 -24.95 -19.62
C VAL A 22 -55.17 -24.93 -20.71
N VAL A 23 -55.49 -25.44 -21.90
CA VAL A 23 -54.57 -25.39 -23.06
C VAL A 23 -54.26 -23.94 -23.44
N PHE A 24 -55.25 -23.05 -23.42
CA PHE A 24 -55.04 -21.62 -23.68
C PHE A 24 -54.15 -20.97 -22.63
N ALA A 25 -54.37 -21.26 -21.33
CA ALA A 25 -53.54 -20.74 -20.25
C ALA A 25 -52.08 -21.21 -20.38
N LEU A 26 -51.86 -22.48 -20.72
CA LEU A 26 -50.51 -23.02 -20.95
C LEU A 26 -49.84 -22.40 -22.18
N ALA A 27 -50.58 -22.18 -23.26
CA ALA A 27 -50.06 -21.51 -24.45
C ALA A 27 -49.68 -20.05 -24.15
N ALA A 28 -50.55 -19.32 -23.46
CA ALA A 28 -50.28 -17.95 -23.03
C ALA A 28 -49.05 -17.87 -22.11
N TYR A 29 -48.91 -18.82 -21.18
CA TYR A 29 -47.75 -18.90 -20.30
C TYR A 29 -46.45 -19.17 -21.07
N GLY A 30 -46.48 -20.10 -22.05
CA GLY A 30 -45.32 -20.37 -22.90
C GLY A 30 -44.87 -19.16 -23.72
N ILE A 31 -45.82 -18.42 -24.30
CA ILE A 31 -45.55 -17.18 -25.04
C ILE A 31 -44.96 -16.12 -24.11
N TYR A 32 -45.52 -15.94 -22.91
CA TYR A 32 -45.00 -15.02 -21.91
C TYR A 32 -43.56 -15.35 -21.51
N TYR A 33 -43.26 -16.62 -21.25
CA TYR A 33 -41.91 -17.05 -20.87
C TYR A 33 -40.88 -16.77 -21.97
N GLN A 34 -41.21 -17.06 -23.23
CA GLN A 34 -40.36 -16.76 -24.38
C GLN A 34 -40.06 -15.25 -24.49
N PHE A 35 -41.07 -14.41 -24.28
CA PHE A 35 -40.91 -12.96 -24.32
C PHE A 35 -39.97 -12.45 -23.21
N VAL A 36 -40.15 -12.94 -21.98
CA VAL A 36 -39.30 -12.55 -20.83
C VAL A 36 -37.85 -12.95 -21.04
N VAL A 37 -37.59 -14.20 -21.46
CA VAL A 37 -36.22 -14.67 -21.71
C VAL A 37 -35.54 -13.84 -22.81
N HIS A 38 -36.28 -13.51 -23.88
CA HIS A 38 -35.73 -12.71 -24.98
C HIS A 38 -35.40 -11.26 -24.55
N ALA A 39 -36.24 -10.66 -23.70
CA ALA A 39 -36.00 -9.34 -23.14
C ALA A 39 -34.79 -9.31 -22.19
N VAL A 40 -34.66 -10.32 -21.32
CA VAL A 40 -33.54 -10.43 -20.37
C VAL A 40 -32.21 -10.65 -21.09
N ASN A 41 -32.19 -11.50 -22.12
CA ASN A 41 -30.96 -11.76 -22.88
C ASN A 41 -30.43 -10.48 -23.56
N LYS A 42 -31.30 -9.63 -24.10
CA LYS A 42 -30.87 -8.34 -24.67
C LYS A 42 -30.29 -7.39 -23.62
N MET A 43 -30.96 -7.26 -22.47
CA MET A 43 -30.45 -6.40 -21.38
C MET A 43 -29.12 -6.89 -20.80
N SER A 44 -28.92 -8.21 -20.72
CA SER A 44 -27.68 -8.78 -20.19
C SER A 44 -26.44 -8.46 -21.05
N GLN A 45 -26.59 -8.38 -22.38
CA GLN A 45 -25.46 -8.11 -23.27
C GLN A 45 -24.96 -6.66 -23.11
N ASP A 46 -25.87 -5.69 -23.08
CA ASP A 46 -25.53 -4.28 -22.86
C ASP A 46 -24.91 -4.04 -21.47
N LEU A 47 -25.41 -4.75 -20.45
CA LEU A 47 -24.86 -4.67 -19.09
C LEU A 47 -23.46 -5.31 -18.99
N ILE A 48 -23.22 -6.43 -19.67
CA ILE A 48 -21.90 -7.09 -19.68
C ILE A 48 -20.89 -6.25 -20.46
N GLU A 49 -21.27 -5.67 -21.60
CA GLU A 49 -20.37 -4.86 -22.42
C GLU A 49 -20.00 -3.53 -21.72
N SER A 50 -20.99 -2.84 -21.14
CA SER A 50 -20.74 -1.63 -20.35
C SER A 50 -19.93 -1.91 -19.08
N SER A 51 -20.20 -3.03 -18.39
CA SER A 51 -19.45 -3.49 -17.20
C SER A 51 -18.01 -3.88 -17.52
N SER A 52 -17.78 -4.60 -18.62
CA SER A 52 -16.43 -5.04 -19.03
C SER A 52 -15.54 -3.85 -19.41
N ASN A 53 -16.09 -2.84 -20.09
CA ASN A 53 -15.34 -1.63 -20.43
C ASN A 53 -15.06 -0.75 -19.19
N ALA A 54 -16.02 -0.65 -18.26
CA ALA A 54 -15.83 0.09 -17.01
C ALA A 54 -14.80 -0.60 -16.09
N SER A 55 -14.85 -1.92 -15.98
CA SER A 55 -13.90 -2.71 -15.18
C SER A 55 -12.49 -2.69 -15.78
N GLN A 56 -12.32 -2.76 -17.10
CA GLN A 56 -11.01 -2.63 -17.74
C GLN A 56 -10.38 -1.26 -17.48
N LYS A 57 -11.15 -0.16 -17.55
CA LYS A 57 -10.67 1.18 -17.22
C LYS A 57 -10.28 1.31 -15.74
N ALA A 58 -11.05 0.69 -14.83
CA ALA A 58 -10.71 0.66 -13.41
C ALA A 58 -9.41 -0.11 -13.14
N LEU A 59 -9.22 -1.26 -13.79
CA LEU A 59 -7.99 -2.05 -13.69
C LEU A 59 -6.78 -1.32 -14.28
N ALA A 60 -6.94 -0.63 -15.41
CA ALA A 60 -5.88 0.19 -16.01
C ALA A 60 -5.44 1.31 -15.06
N ARG A 61 -6.39 2.07 -14.48
CA ARG A 61 -6.09 3.11 -13.48
C ARG A 61 -5.41 2.54 -12.24
N SER A 62 -5.85 1.37 -11.76
CA SER A 62 -5.21 0.73 -10.61
C SER A 62 -3.75 0.35 -10.91
N ARG A 63 -3.44 -0.12 -12.12
CA ARG A 63 -2.07 -0.43 -12.52
C ARG A 63 -1.22 0.83 -12.64
N GLU A 64 -1.75 1.90 -13.23
CA GLU A 64 -1.05 3.18 -13.33
C GLU A 64 -0.69 3.74 -11.95
N LEU A 65 -1.66 3.74 -11.01
CA LEU A 65 -1.43 4.16 -9.63
C LEU A 65 -0.38 3.31 -8.92
N GLN A 66 -0.39 1.99 -9.14
CA GLN A 66 0.64 1.09 -8.57
C GLN A 66 2.03 1.40 -9.12
N LEU A 67 2.16 1.61 -10.45
CA LEU A 67 3.42 1.96 -11.08
C LEU A 67 3.92 3.34 -10.64
N GLU A 68 3.04 4.30 -10.44
CA GLU A 68 3.38 5.62 -9.94
C GLU A 68 3.84 5.56 -8.47
N GLN A 69 3.14 4.80 -7.63
CA GLN A 69 3.57 4.56 -6.25
C GLN A 69 4.91 3.83 -6.17
N GLN A 70 5.18 2.87 -7.06
CA GLN A 70 6.48 2.20 -7.13
C GLN A 70 7.58 3.19 -7.51
N ARG A 71 7.38 3.99 -8.56
CA ARG A 71 8.34 5.03 -8.97
C ARG A 71 8.63 6.04 -7.85
N GLN A 72 7.59 6.48 -7.14
CA GLN A 72 7.76 7.39 -6.01
C GLN A 72 8.52 6.75 -4.84
N ARG A 73 8.33 5.45 -4.60
CA ARG A 73 9.08 4.71 -3.57
C ARG A 73 10.55 4.58 -3.95
N GLU A 74 10.83 4.18 -5.19
CA GLU A 74 12.20 4.07 -5.70
C GLU A 74 12.93 5.41 -5.67
N GLU A 75 12.27 6.50 -6.06
CA GLU A 75 12.86 7.84 -6.02
C GLU A 75 13.17 8.30 -4.58
N LYS A 76 12.27 8.01 -3.64
CA LYS A 76 12.48 8.31 -2.21
C LYS A 76 13.63 7.50 -1.66
N GLU A 77 13.66 6.20 -1.93
CA GLU A 77 14.73 5.30 -1.47
C GLU A 77 16.09 5.73 -2.03
N ALA A 78 16.16 6.10 -3.32
CA ALA A 78 17.38 6.62 -3.93
C ALA A 78 17.86 7.93 -3.28
N LYS A 79 16.93 8.86 -2.98
CA LYS A 79 17.25 10.11 -2.29
C LYS A 79 17.72 9.87 -0.85
N GLU A 80 17.04 8.99 -0.13
CA GLU A 80 17.41 8.61 1.23
C GLU A 80 18.79 7.94 1.28
N ALA A 81 19.06 7.01 0.35
CA ALA A 81 20.37 6.37 0.23
C ALA A 81 21.48 7.40 -0.04
N ALA A 82 21.26 8.35 -0.96
CA ALA A 82 22.22 9.42 -1.24
C ALA A 82 22.43 10.34 -0.02
N ALA A 83 21.37 10.66 0.73
CA ALA A 83 21.46 11.47 1.94
C ALA A 83 22.23 10.75 3.06
N VAL A 84 21.98 9.46 3.26
CA VAL A 84 22.71 8.63 4.24
C VAL A 84 24.18 8.54 3.86
N GLU A 85 24.50 8.34 2.58
CA GLU A 85 25.90 8.29 2.13
C GLU A 85 26.61 9.63 2.37
N ALA A 86 25.96 10.75 2.06
CA ALA A 86 26.51 12.09 2.33
C ALA A 86 26.77 12.29 3.84
N GLN A 87 25.83 11.88 4.70
CA GLN A 87 26.00 11.95 6.15
C GLN A 87 27.16 11.08 6.63
N LEU A 88 27.30 9.86 6.13
CA LEU A 88 28.41 8.97 6.47
C LEU A 88 29.76 9.56 6.05
N ARG A 89 29.83 10.21 4.88
CA ARG A 89 31.04 10.92 4.44
C ARG A 89 31.41 12.06 5.40
N ILE A 90 30.43 12.88 5.79
CA ILE A 90 30.64 13.97 6.75
C ILE A 90 31.10 13.40 8.11
N GLN A 91 30.44 12.34 8.60
CA GLN A 91 30.84 11.70 9.86
C GLN A 91 32.27 11.16 9.83
N ARG A 92 32.69 10.53 8.73
CA ARG A 92 34.08 10.06 8.58
C ARG A 92 35.08 11.21 8.61
N LEU A 93 34.77 12.33 7.95
CA LEU A 93 35.62 13.52 7.98
C LEU A 93 35.72 14.11 9.39
N VAL A 94 34.59 14.21 10.10
CA VAL A 94 34.56 14.69 11.49
C VAL A 94 35.34 13.74 12.41
N GLN A 95 35.16 12.42 12.28
CA GLN A 95 35.91 11.45 13.06
C GLN A 95 37.41 11.52 12.80
N ALA A 96 37.82 11.67 11.53
CA ALA A 96 39.24 11.84 11.19
C ALA A 96 39.82 13.10 11.85
N LYS A 97 39.09 14.23 11.83
CA LYS A 97 39.51 15.46 12.51
C LYS A 97 39.59 15.29 14.03
N LEU A 98 38.61 14.64 14.65
CA LEU A 98 38.63 14.36 16.09
C LEU A 98 39.82 13.50 16.48
N GLN A 99 40.13 12.44 15.71
CA GLN A 99 41.30 11.60 15.95
C GLN A 99 42.62 12.37 15.80
N GLN A 100 42.71 13.28 14.84
CA GLN A 100 43.89 14.15 14.70
C GLN A 100 44.03 15.12 15.86
N LYS A 101 42.92 15.73 16.31
CA LYS A 101 42.89 16.60 17.49
C LYS A 101 43.31 15.85 18.75
N GLU A 102 42.84 14.61 18.92
CA GLU A 102 43.20 13.76 20.06
C GLU A 102 44.68 13.40 20.05
N LYS A 103 45.23 12.99 18.90
CA LYS A 103 46.68 12.74 18.77
C LYS A 103 47.52 14.00 19.06
N ALA A 104 47.07 15.16 18.60
CA ALA A 104 47.74 16.42 18.88
C ALA A 104 47.66 16.78 20.38
N TRP A 105 46.53 16.48 21.02
CA TRP A 105 46.37 16.64 22.46
C TRP A 105 47.32 15.74 23.25
N GLU A 106 47.43 14.45 22.90
CA GLU A 106 48.36 13.51 23.54
C GLU A 106 49.83 13.96 23.39
N ALA A 107 50.19 14.54 22.25
CA ALA A 107 51.54 15.09 22.04
C ALA A 107 51.78 16.38 22.85
N TYR A 108 50.75 17.21 23.05
CA TYR A 108 50.82 18.47 23.78
C TYR A 108 50.81 18.27 25.30
N TYR A 109 49.89 17.44 25.81
CA TYR A 109 49.68 17.25 27.23
C TYR A 109 50.71 16.29 27.83
N LYS A 110 51.63 16.85 28.62
CA LYS A 110 52.64 16.08 29.35
C LYS A 110 52.35 16.18 30.85
N PRO A 111 51.67 15.19 31.45
CA PRO A 111 51.40 15.21 32.88
C PRO A 111 52.71 15.10 33.67
N THR A 112 52.73 15.73 34.85
CA THR A 112 53.85 15.56 35.79
C THR A 112 53.81 14.16 36.38
N ARG A 113 54.96 13.65 36.83
CA ARG A 113 55.07 12.30 37.41
C ARG A 113 54.07 12.05 38.55
N LYS A 114 53.81 13.05 39.40
CA LYS A 114 52.80 12.98 40.47
C LYS A 114 51.39 12.72 39.93
N CYS A 115 51.01 13.35 38.82
CA CYS A 115 49.70 13.16 38.20
C CYS A 115 49.57 11.88 37.38
N ILE A 116 50.70 11.23 37.05
CA ILE A 116 50.70 9.89 36.47
C ILE A 116 50.46 8.84 37.55
N GLU A 117 51.08 9.01 38.72
CA GLU A 117 50.99 8.07 39.85
C GLU A 117 49.67 8.21 40.63
N ASP A 118 49.13 9.42 40.78
CA ASP A 118 47.82 9.68 41.41
C ASP A 118 46.97 10.69 40.58
N PRO A 119 46.20 10.20 39.60
CA PRO A 119 45.44 11.06 38.69
C PRO A 119 44.14 11.62 39.29
N ILE A 120 43.70 11.15 40.46
CA ILE A 120 42.36 11.46 41.01
C ILE A 120 42.39 12.75 41.85
N THR A 121 43.58 13.25 42.18
CA THR A 121 43.72 14.49 42.94
C THR A 121 43.14 15.70 42.19
N THR A 122 42.49 16.59 42.95
CA THR A 122 41.87 17.81 42.43
C THR A 122 42.89 18.72 41.73
N GLU A 123 44.15 18.75 42.20
CA GLU A 123 45.23 19.51 41.58
C GLU A 123 45.57 19.01 40.16
N CYS A 124 45.62 17.70 39.96
CA CYS A 124 45.89 17.09 38.65
C CYS A 124 44.72 17.27 37.69
N ALA A 125 43.48 17.17 38.16
CA ALA A 125 42.30 17.48 37.36
C ALA A 125 42.29 18.95 36.90
N ASN A 126 42.58 19.89 37.83
CA ASN A 126 42.68 21.31 37.51
C ASN A 126 43.82 21.61 36.50
N ALA A 127 44.97 20.94 36.65
CA ALA A 127 46.09 21.07 35.71
C ALA A 127 45.73 20.56 34.31
N HIS A 128 45.05 19.40 34.22
CA HIS A 128 44.56 18.85 32.97
C HIS A 128 43.56 19.80 32.28
N ILE A 129 42.59 20.35 33.02
CA ILE A 129 41.61 21.30 32.48
C ILE A 129 42.29 22.57 31.95
N ARG A 130 43.24 23.15 32.70
CA ARG A 130 44.01 24.33 32.24
C ARG A 130 44.78 24.03 30.95
N ALA A 131 45.45 22.88 30.90
CA ALA A 131 46.17 22.47 29.69
C ALA A 131 45.22 22.25 28.52
N ARG A 132 44.02 21.69 28.75
CA ARG A 132 43.01 21.48 27.70
C ARG A 132 42.52 22.80 27.14
N ASN A 133 42.18 23.77 27.99
CA ASN A 133 41.76 25.09 27.56
C ASN A 133 42.86 25.82 26.77
N ALA A 134 44.12 25.70 27.20
CA ALA A 134 45.26 26.29 26.49
C ALA A 134 45.49 25.62 25.13
N PHE A 135 45.37 24.29 25.07
CA PHE A 135 45.44 23.55 23.81
C PHE A 135 44.33 24.00 22.87
N GLU A 136 43.07 24.04 23.30
CA GLU A 136 41.96 24.46 22.45
C GLU A 136 42.05 25.90 21.97
N ALA A 137 42.59 26.81 22.80
CA ALA A 137 42.85 28.18 22.39
C ALA A 137 43.96 28.32 21.35
N SER A 138 44.90 27.38 21.31
CA SER A 138 46.06 27.41 20.41
C SER A 138 45.94 26.48 19.19
N TYR A 139 45.07 25.47 19.27
CA TYR A 139 44.91 24.44 18.26
C TYR A 139 44.18 25.00 17.05
N LYS A 140 44.79 24.80 15.87
CA LYS A 140 44.19 25.08 14.58
C LYS A 140 43.96 23.75 13.89
N ASP A 141 42.73 23.53 13.42
CA ASP A 141 42.43 22.37 12.60
C ASP A 141 43.37 22.38 11.37
N PRO A 142 44.10 21.30 11.10
CA PRO A 142 44.86 21.17 9.86
C PRO A 142 43.88 21.08 8.68
N ASP A 143 44.10 21.91 7.66
CA ASP A 143 43.30 21.98 6.43
C ASP A 143 43.39 20.70 5.58
#